data_AF-A0AAF0CQF1-F1
#
_entry.id   AF-A0AAF0CQF1-F1
#
_cell.length_a   1.000
_cell.length_b   1.000
_cell.length_c   1.000
_cell.angle_alpha   90.00
_cell.angle_beta   90.00
_cell.angle_gamma   90.00
#
_symmetry.space_group_name_H-M   'P 1'
#
loop_
_entity.id
_entity.type
_entity.pdbx_description
1 polymer ?
#
loop_
_entity_poly.entity_id
_entity_poly.type
_entity_poly.pdbx_seq_one_letter_code
_entity_poly.pdbx_strand_id
1 'polypeptide(L)'
;MRPTLSSNSFRPMAPQEYYIRNESDSEARGPFNLEQLTSLAENGQVTAETVYYDAAKEQWVSVGSDAELMKQLYPEKKKLQVRAKGEIKSLNTTSESVPPIEVADMLAAAEGRSADTKGKADPAEALARNAQISMYACTLILLISGLALLAPSIDVIVAGNYPKLLQQPFAILGAVDLFLFIVMLLQAVAIYPFIRFRAALGAGFLGLFFFTQGDTHTALYSVVGSVGIYFSTVFTNLFAVIVTAVIGIGGMGMFAWTVLNS
;
A
#
# COMPACT_ATOMS: atom_id res chain seq x y z
N MET A 1 47.15 -25.19 81.96
CA MET A 1 48.21 -24.77 81.02
C MET A 1 47.55 -24.15 79.79
N ARG A 2 47.68 -22.84 79.60
CA ARG A 2 47.30 -22.14 78.35
C ARG A 2 48.58 -21.88 77.55
N PRO A 3 48.65 -22.20 76.25
CA PRO A 3 49.67 -21.66 75.38
C PRO A 3 49.15 -20.42 74.64
N THR A 4 49.99 -19.39 74.65
CA THR A 4 49.90 -18.13 73.91
C THR A 4 50.23 -18.33 72.43
N LEU A 5 49.38 -17.83 71.52
CA LEU A 5 49.65 -17.81 70.08
C LEU A 5 50.02 -16.40 69.62
N SER A 6 51.15 -16.36 68.91
CA SER A 6 51.78 -15.22 68.26
C SER A 6 50.82 -14.39 67.40
N SER A 7 50.83 -13.08 67.61
CA SER A 7 50.06 -12.09 66.86
C SER A 7 50.66 -11.89 65.47
N ASN A 8 50.16 -12.63 64.48
CA ASN A 8 50.30 -12.23 63.09
C ASN A 8 49.39 -11.01 62.87
N SER A 9 49.98 -9.81 62.86
CA SER A 9 49.28 -8.57 62.55
C SER A 9 48.91 -8.55 61.07
N PHE A 10 47.75 -9.13 60.75
CA PHE A 10 47.04 -8.82 59.51
C PHE A 10 46.61 -7.35 59.62
N ARG A 11 47.39 -6.44 59.00
CA ARG A 11 46.98 -5.05 58.87
C ARG A 11 45.76 -5.02 57.93
N PRO A 12 44.56 -4.63 58.38
CA PRO A 12 43.48 -4.33 57.45
C PRO A 12 43.94 -3.15 56.60
N MET A 13 44.15 -3.39 55.31
CA MET A 13 44.45 -2.34 54.34
C MET A 13 43.15 -1.53 54.20
N ALA A 14 43.13 -0.34 54.80
CA ALA A 14 42.05 0.61 54.54
C ALA A 14 41.93 0.82 53.02
N PRO A 15 40.72 0.99 52.46
CA PRO A 15 40.58 1.27 51.04
C PRO A 15 41.41 2.52 50.73
N GLN A 16 42.45 2.35 49.92
CA GLN A 16 43.35 3.44 49.58
C GLN A 16 42.64 4.37 48.61
N GLU A 17 42.41 5.60 49.05
CA GLU A 17 41.77 6.65 48.26
C GLU A 17 42.83 7.46 47.52
N TYR A 18 42.61 7.69 46.24
CA TYR A 18 43.52 8.39 45.36
C TYR A 18 42.92 9.71 44.88
N TYR A 19 43.69 10.78 45.04
CA TYR A 19 43.43 12.07 44.42
C TYR A 19 44.40 12.22 43.26
N ILE A 20 43.89 12.49 42.06
CA ILE A 20 44.68 12.63 40.84
C ILE A 20 44.55 14.03 40.26
N ARG A 21 45.60 14.48 39.59
CA ARG A 21 45.57 15.66 38.73
C ARG A 21 46.53 15.47 37.56
N ASN A 22 46.33 16.23 36.50
CA ASN A 22 47.33 16.33 35.44
C ASN A 22 48.47 17.25 35.89
N GLU A 23 49.66 17.09 35.33
CA GLU A 23 50.82 17.93 35.68
C GLU A 23 50.57 19.44 35.42
N SER A 24 49.70 19.75 34.46
CA SER A 24 49.28 21.10 34.11
C SER A 24 48.13 21.66 34.95
N ASP A 25 47.48 20.85 35.79
CA ASP A 25 46.28 21.23 36.56
C ASP A 25 46.60 21.48 38.04
N SER A 26 46.04 22.56 38.60
CA SER A 26 46.14 22.86 40.03
C SER A 26 45.04 22.19 40.87
N GLU A 27 43.97 21.73 40.23
CA GLU A 27 42.82 21.12 40.89
C GLU A 27 42.95 19.60 40.98
N ALA A 28 42.78 19.07 42.19
CA ALA A 28 42.77 17.64 42.46
C ALA A 28 41.37 17.06 42.25
N ARG A 29 41.28 15.92 41.55
CA ARG A 29 40.06 15.16 41.35
C ARG A 29 40.09 13.89 42.19
N GLY A 30 39.03 13.61 42.92
CA GLY A 30 38.91 12.44 43.80
C GLY A 30 37.93 12.68 44.95
N PRO A 31 37.83 11.74 45.90
CA PRO A 31 38.62 10.51 46.02
C PRO A 31 38.17 9.41 45.05
N PHE A 32 39.14 8.72 44.43
CA PHE A 32 38.91 7.51 43.64
C PHE A 32 39.43 6.28 44.37
N ASN A 33 38.73 5.15 44.25
CA ASN A 33 39.27 3.86 44.64
C ASN A 33 40.10 3.25 43.49
N LEU A 34 40.81 2.15 43.76
CA LEU A 34 41.66 1.48 42.78
C LEU A 34 40.90 1.03 41.51
N GLU A 35 39.67 0.52 41.66
CA GLU A 35 38.85 0.06 40.53
C GLU A 35 38.40 1.20 39.60
N GLN A 36 38.04 2.34 40.21
CA GLN A 36 37.69 3.56 39.49
C GLN A 36 38.90 4.13 38.75
N LEU A 37 40.07 4.12 39.39
CA LEU A 37 41.33 4.51 38.76
C LEU A 37 41.68 3.61 37.56
N THR A 38 41.52 2.29 37.67
CA THR A 38 41.73 1.36 36.56
C THR A 38 40.77 1.67 35.41
N SER A 39 39.49 1.92 35.71
CA SER A 39 38.49 2.30 34.69
C SER A 39 38.85 3.63 34.00
N LEU A 40 39.40 4.60 34.74
CA LEU A 40 39.86 5.87 34.16
C LEU A 40 41.13 5.68 33.31
N ALA A 41 42.04 4.78 33.70
CA ALA A 41 43.21 4.42 32.92
C ALA A 41 42.84 3.68 31.61
N GLU A 42 41.88 2.74 31.66
CA GLU A 42 41.37 2.05 30.46
C GLU A 42 40.72 3.01 29.45
N ASN A 43 40.06 4.06 29.94
CA ASN A 43 39.46 5.12 29.12
C ASN A 43 40.47 6.20 28.68
N GLY A 44 41.75 6.05 29.01
CA GLY A 44 42.81 7.00 28.63
C GLY A 44 42.78 8.33 29.38
N GLN A 45 42.02 8.43 30.47
CA GLN A 45 41.93 9.64 31.31
C GLN A 45 42.99 9.71 32.41
N VAL A 46 43.66 8.58 32.71
CA VAL A 46 44.81 8.49 33.61
C VAL A 46 45.98 7.93 32.83
N THR A 47 47.00 8.74 32.58
CA THR A 47 48.21 8.38 31.84
C THR A 47 49.41 8.27 32.78
N ALA A 48 50.57 7.82 32.28
CA ALA A 48 51.80 7.75 33.07
C ALA A 48 52.25 9.14 33.61
N GLU A 49 51.78 10.21 32.98
CA GLU A 49 52.07 11.61 33.32
C GLU A 49 51.09 12.17 34.37
N THR A 50 49.97 11.49 34.63
CA THR A 50 49.04 11.86 35.71
C THR A 50 49.75 11.70 37.05
N VAL A 51 49.58 12.67 37.95
CA VAL A 51 50.15 12.63 39.30
C VAL A 51 49.06 12.32 40.31
N TYR A 52 49.37 11.48 41.30
CA TYR A 52 48.50 11.18 42.44
C TYR A 52 49.13 11.68 43.74
N TYR A 53 48.29 11.97 44.72
CA TYR A 53 48.76 12.40 46.04
C TYR A 53 49.16 11.19 46.89
N ASP A 54 50.43 11.10 47.28
CA ASP A 54 50.95 10.09 48.21
C ASP A 54 50.87 10.62 49.65
N ALA A 55 49.89 10.11 50.42
CA ALA A 55 49.67 10.52 51.81
C ALA A 55 50.82 10.16 52.76
N ALA A 56 51.70 9.21 52.40
CA ALA A 56 52.85 8.83 53.23
C ALA A 56 54.06 9.77 53.04
N LYS A 57 54.15 10.42 51.87
CA LYS A 57 55.22 11.37 51.52
C LYS A 57 54.76 12.83 51.46
N GLU A 58 53.46 13.07 51.60
CA GLU A 58 52.80 14.38 51.45
C GLU A 58 53.17 15.11 50.14
N GLN A 59 53.33 14.34 49.06
CA GLN A 59 53.81 14.85 47.77
C GLN A 59 53.01 14.27 46.61
N TRP A 60 52.97 15.04 45.51
CA TRP A 60 52.40 14.59 44.24
C TRP A 60 53.43 13.74 43.50
N VAL A 61 53.10 12.48 43.29
CA VAL A 61 53.98 11.48 42.65
C VAL A 61 53.36 11.10 41.31
N SER A 62 54.16 11.01 40.25
CA SER A 62 53.66 10.57 38.95
C SER A 62 53.31 9.09 38.98
N VAL A 63 52.18 8.72 38.38
CA VAL A 63 51.73 7.32 38.29
C VAL A 63 52.81 6.48 37.61
N GLY A 64 53.48 7.01 36.58
CA GLY A 64 54.59 6.32 35.90
C GLY A 64 55.83 6.05 36.77
N SER A 65 56.04 6.78 37.86
CA SER A 65 57.17 6.57 38.79
C SER A 65 56.90 5.50 39.85
N ASP A 66 55.63 5.14 40.06
CA ASP A 66 55.23 4.04 40.93
C ASP A 66 55.02 2.75 40.12
N ALA A 67 56.03 1.87 40.17
CA ALA A 67 56.01 0.60 39.45
C ALA A 67 54.96 -0.39 39.98
N GLU A 68 54.49 -0.26 41.22
CA GLU A 68 53.43 -1.11 41.77
C GLU A 68 52.06 -0.65 41.26
N LEU A 69 51.79 0.67 41.31
CA LEU A 69 50.53 1.25 40.82
C LEU A 69 50.39 1.07 39.30
N MET A 70 51.46 1.23 38.53
CA MET A 70 51.46 0.98 37.08
C MET A 70 51.12 -0.47 36.72
N LYS A 71 51.63 -1.45 37.47
CA LYS A 71 51.29 -2.87 37.24
C LYS A 71 49.84 -3.18 37.56
N GLN A 72 49.25 -2.48 38.52
CA GLN A 72 47.83 -2.64 38.89
C GLN A 72 46.89 -1.98 37.87
N LEU A 73 47.25 -0.79 37.37
CA LEU A 73 46.45 -0.05 36.37
C LEU A 73 46.61 -0.62 34.95
N TYR A 74 47.80 -1.10 34.61
CA TYR A 74 48.14 -1.64 33.29
C TYR A 74 48.70 -3.06 33.42
N PRO A 75 47.89 -4.05 33.85
CA PRO A 75 48.34 -5.44 33.88
C PRO A 75 48.71 -5.89 32.46
N GLU A 76 49.85 -6.57 32.30
CA GLU A 76 50.29 -7.11 31.01
C GLU A 76 49.17 -7.97 30.41
N LYS A 77 48.53 -7.47 29.35
CA LYS A 77 47.40 -8.13 28.68
C LYS A 77 47.85 -9.49 28.17
N LYS A 78 47.61 -10.54 28.96
CA LYS A 78 47.78 -11.93 28.54
C LYS A 78 46.89 -12.14 27.32
N LYS A 79 47.49 -12.34 26.14
CA LYS A 79 46.77 -12.62 24.90
C LYS A 79 45.80 -13.77 25.14
N LEU A 80 44.52 -13.44 25.28
CA LEU A 80 43.43 -14.40 25.27
C LEU A 80 43.38 -14.96 23.86
N GLN A 81 44.00 -16.12 23.64
CA GLN A 81 43.72 -16.92 22.46
C GLN A 81 42.28 -17.39 22.59
N VAL A 82 41.38 -16.72 21.87
CA VAL A 82 40.01 -17.18 21.68
C VAL A 82 40.12 -18.57 21.03
N ARG A 83 39.92 -19.63 21.81
CA ARG A 83 39.69 -20.96 21.23
C ARG A 83 38.49 -20.83 20.30
N ALA A 84 38.65 -21.28 19.05
CA ALA A 84 37.63 -21.24 18.02
C ALA A 84 36.28 -21.70 18.61
N LYS A 85 35.38 -20.73 18.81
CA LYS A 85 33.99 -20.99 19.13
C LYS A 85 33.44 -21.81 17.96
N GLY A 86 32.94 -23.01 18.26
CA GLY A 86 32.03 -23.71 17.34
C GLY A 86 30.94 -22.73 16.90
N GLU A 87 30.54 -22.84 15.64
CA GLU A 87 29.61 -21.96 14.95
C GLU A 87 28.50 -21.47 15.87
N ILE A 88 28.66 -20.24 16.39
CA ILE A 88 27.53 -19.51 16.92
C ILE A 88 26.77 -19.07 15.68
N LYS A 89 25.74 -19.83 15.32
CA LYS A 89 24.79 -19.45 14.28
C LYS A 89 24.19 -18.12 14.70
N SER A 90 24.66 -17.02 14.13
CA SER A 90 24.10 -15.71 14.41
C SER A 90 22.64 -15.72 13.93
N LEU A 91 21.70 -15.53 14.85
CA LEU A 91 20.29 -15.36 14.52
C LEU A 91 20.05 -14.16 13.60
N ASN A 92 21.01 -13.24 13.52
CA ASN A 92 21.14 -12.29 12.42
C ASN A 92 21.77 -12.99 11.21
N THR A 93 21.02 -13.87 10.57
CA THR A 93 21.25 -14.14 9.16
C THR A 93 20.50 -13.05 8.42
N THR A 94 21.21 -12.10 7.81
CA THR A 94 20.65 -11.21 6.78
C THR A 94 20.37 -12.02 5.50
N SER A 95 19.53 -13.04 5.61
CA SER A 95 18.98 -13.76 4.46
C SER A 95 17.74 -13.02 4.03
N GLU A 96 17.96 -11.90 3.36
CA GLU A 96 17.15 -11.37 2.26
C GLU A 96 17.89 -10.09 1.85
N SER A 97 18.70 -10.21 0.80
CA SER A 97 19.05 -9.05 0.00
C SER A 97 17.74 -8.55 -0.61
N VAL A 98 16.93 -7.84 0.17
CA VAL A 98 15.76 -7.15 -0.33
C VAL A 98 16.32 -6.19 -1.39
N PRO A 99 15.95 -6.35 -2.66
CA PRO A 99 16.44 -5.47 -3.71
C PRO A 99 16.18 -4.01 -3.30
N PRO A 100 17.05 -3.06 -3.67
CA PRO A 100 16.83 -1.65 -3.37
C PRO A 100 15.42 -1.25 -3.78
N ILE A 101 14.64 -0.71 -2.84
CA ILE A 101 13.25 -0.32 -3.07
C ILE A 101 13.25 0.79 -4.13
N GLU A 102 12.69 0.50 -5.30
CA GLU A 102 12.58 1.49 -6.36
C GLU A 102 11.42 2.46 -6.06
N VAL A 103 11.46 3.65 -6.67
CA VAL A 103 10.35 4.61 -6.56
C VAL A 103 9.04 3.99 -7.05
N ALA A 104 9.11 3.11 -8.05
CA ALA A 104 7.97 2.35 -8.53
C ALA A 104 7.36 1.46 -7.43
N ASP A 105 8.18 0.82 -6.60
CA ASP A 105 7.72 0.01 -5.47
C ASP A 105 7.13 0.87 -4.36
N MET A 106 7.70 2.06 -4.13
CA MET A 106 7.14 3.05 -3.19
C MET A 106 5.76 3.55 -3.64
N LEU A 107 5.60 3.87 -4.93
CA LEU A 107 4.33 4.29 -5.51
C LEU A 107 3.31 3.14 -5.53
N ALA A 108 3.73 1.94 -5.92
CA ALA A 108 2.86 0.76 -5.91
C ALA A 108 2.40 0.42 -4.48
N ALA A 109 3.26 0.56 -3.48
CA ALA A 109 2.87 0.38 -2.08
C ALA A 109 1.83 1.43 -1.64
N ALA A 110 2.02 2.70 -2.01
CA ALA A 110 1.09 3.78 -1.73
C ALA A 110 -0.28 3.59 -2.41
N GLU A 111 -0.30 3.06 -3.64
CA GLU A 111 -1.51 2.73 -4.39
C GLU A 111 -2.14 1.38 -3.99
N GLY A 112 -1.61 0.67 -2.98
CA GLY A 112 -2.16 -0.61 -2.53
C GLY A 112 -1.87 -1.81 -3.46
N ARG A 113 -0.90 -1.67 -4.37
CA ARG A 113 -0.54 -2.65 -5.43
C ARG A 113 0.71 -3.47 -5.11
N SER A 114 1.39 -3.25 -3.98
CA SER A 114 2.52 -4.08 -3.55
C SER A 114 2.06 -5.38 -2.90
N ALA A 115 2.96 -6.36 -2.76
CA ALA A 115 2.64 -7.63 -2.10
C ALA A 115 2.10 -7.44 -0.66
N ASP A 116 2.62 -6.42 0.05
CA ASP A 116 2.28 -6.12 1.46
C ASP A 116 1.03 -5.23 1.63
N THR A 117 0.66 -4.49 0.58
CA THR A 117 -0.52 -3.60 0.59
C THR A 117 -1.68 -4.11 -0.26
N LYS A 118 -1.50 -5.26 -0.93
CA LYS A 118 -2.54 -5.93 -1.72
C LYS A 118 -3.78 -6.19 -0.86
N GLY A 119 -4.92 -5.62 -1.25
CA GLY A 119 -6.19 -5.70 -0.52
C GLY A 119 -6.44 -4.57 0.48
N LYS A 120 -5.48 -3.64 0.63
CA LYS A 120 -5.68 -2.35 1.34
C LYS A 120 -5.96 -1.18 0.40
N ALA A 121 -6.05 -1.44 -0.92
CA ALA A 121 -6.43 -0.44 -1.91
C ALA A 121 -7.85 0.07 -1.66
N ASP A 122 -8.09 1.33 -1.98
CA ASP A 122 -9.41 1.95 -1.81
C ASP A 122 -10.45 1.24 -2.71
N PRO A 123 -11.52 0.66 -2.15
CA PRO A 123 -12.58 0.04 -2.94
C PRO A 123 -13.25 1.03 -3.90
N ALA A 124 -13.21 2.34 -3.64
CA ALA A 124 -13.77 3.37 -4.51
C ALA A 124 -13.11 3.39 -5.91
N GLU A 125 -11.79 3.17 -5.99
CA GLU A 125 -11.07 3.12 -7.26
C GLU A 125 -11.53 1.94 -8.13
N ALA A 126 -11.71 0.77 -7.50
CA ALA A 126 -12.20 -0.41 -8.19
C ALA A 126 -13.65 -0.21 -8.68
N LEU A 127 -14.52 0.40 -7.85
CA LEU A 127 -15.89 0.71 -8.23
C LEU A 127 -15.95 1.73 -9.38
N ALA A 128 -15.08 2.74 -9.38
CA ALA A 128 -15.00 3.73 -10.47
C ALA A 128 -14.59 3.08 -11.80
N ARG A 129 -13.57 2.21 -11.78
CA ARG A 129 -13.16 1.46 -12.98
C ARG A 129 -14.27 0.55 -13.49
N ASN A 130 -14.96 -0.16 -12.60
CA ASN A 130 -16.07 -1.02 -12.98
C ASN A 130 -17.25 -0.21 -13.56
N ALA A 131 -17.53 0.96 -12.99
CA ALA A 131 -18.56 1.87 -13.50
C ALA A 131 -18.22 2.34 -14.93
N GLN A 132 -16.95 2.59 -15.24
CA GLN A 132 -16.52 2.92 -16.62
C GLN A 132 -16.78 1.76 -17.58
N ILE A 133 -16.52 0.52 -17.19
CA ILE A 133 -16.83 -0.66 -18.03
C ILE A 133 -18.34 -0.71 -18.31
N SER A 134 -19.17 -0.49 -17.28
CA SER A 134 -20.62 -0.48 -17.41
C SER A 134 -21.12 0.67 -18.30
N MET A 135 -20.49 1.83 -18.20
CA MET A 135 -20.76 2.98 -19.07
C MET A 135 -20.48 2.64 -20.53
N TYR A 136 -19.33 2.05 -20.84
CA TYR A 136 -19.01 1.63 -22.22
C TYR A 136 -19.97 0.55 -22.74
N ALA A 137 -20.36 -0.40 -21.89
CA ALA A 137 -21.38 -1.38 -22.24
C ALA A 137 -22.72 -0.69 -22.56
N CYS A 138 -23.19 0.22 -21.70
CA CYS A 138 -24.40 1.01 -21.95
C CYS A 138 -24.33 1.76 -23.28
N THR A 139 -23.20 2.40 -23.57
CA THR A 139 -22.95 3.10 -24.84
C THR A 139 -23.11 2.16 -26.04
N LEU A 140 -22.48 0.98 -26.00
CA LEU A 140 -22.60 -0.01 -27.08
C LEU A 140 -24.04 -0.51 -27.24
N ILE A 141 -24.74 -0.77 -26.14
CA ILE A 141 -26.13 -1.25 -26.17
C ILE A 141 -27.06 -0.19 -26.79
N LEU A 142 -26.88 1.09 -26.45
CA LEU A 142 -27.63 2.20 -27.04
C LEU A 142 -27.36 2.35 -28.54
N LEU A 143 -26.11 2.14 -28.99
CA LEU A 143 -25.79 2.13 -30.42
C LEU A 143 -26.55 1.02 -31.14
N ILE A 144 -26.49 -0.21 -30.62
CA ILE A 144 -27.19 -1.36 -31.22
C ILE A 144 -28.70 -1.11 -31.26
N SER A 145 -29.28 -0.63 -30.14
CA SER A 145 -30.70 -0.29 -30.04
C SER A 145 -31.12 0.79 -31.05
N GLY A 146 -30.33 1.86 -31.16
CA GLY A 146 -30.60 2.96 -32.09
C GLY A 146 -30.59 2.51 -33.55
N LEU A 147 -29.58 1.73 -33.93
CA LEU A 147 -29.48 1.18 -35.29
C LEU A 147 -30.61 0.19 -35.58
N ALA A 148 -30.95 -0.70 -34.64
CA ALA A 148 -32.02 -1.68 -34.79
C ALA A 148 -33.38 -1.00 -35.03
N LEU A 149 -33.69 0.06 -34.27
CA LEU A 149 -34.96 0.78 -34.39
C LEU A 149 -35.05 1.65 -35.65
N LEU A 150 -33.92 2.12 -36.17
CA LEU A 150 -33.87 2.86 -37.42
C LEU A 150 -33.89 1.96 -38.66
N ALA A 151 -33.45 0.70 -38.55
CA ALA A 151 -33.29 -0.19 -39.68
C ALA A 151 -34.56 -0.35 -40.54
N PRO A 152 -35.78 -0.53 -39.99
CA PRO A 152 -37.00 -0.63 -40.81
C PRO A 152 -37.35 0.65 -41.59
N SER A 153 -36.72 1.78 -41.25
CA SER A 153 -36.98 3.09 -41.83
C SER A 153 -35.84 3.57 -42.74
N ILE A 154 -34.88 2.69 -43.07
CA ILE A 154 -33.67 3.08 -43.81
C ILE A 154 -33.98 3.66 -45.19
N ASP A 155 -34.97 3.11 -45.90
CA ASP A 155 -35.39 3.61 -47.21
C ASP A 155 -35.95 5.03 -47.14
N VAL A 156 -36.67 5.36 -46.05
CA VAL A 156 -37.23 6.70 -45.83
C VAL A 156 -36.10 7.70 -45.52
N ILE A 157 -35.10 7.27 -44.76
CA ILE A 157 -33.92 8.07 -44.42
C ILE A 157 -33.10 8.36 -45.69
N VAL A 158 -32.81 7.32 -46.50
CA VAL A 158 -32.04 7.45 -47.75
C VAL A 158 -32.80 8.32 -48.77
N ALA A 159 -34.13 8.21 -48.83
CA ALA A 159 -34.96 9.06 -49.67
C ALA A 159 -35.07 10.52 -49.18
N GLY A 160 -34.52 10.86 -48.01
CA GLY A 160 -34.56 12.23 -47.45
C GLY A 160 -35.95 12.72 -47.07
N ASN A 161 -36.93 11.82 -46.90
CA ASN A 161 -38.31 12.20 -46.58
C ASN A 161 -38.52 12.30 -45.07
N TYR A 162 -37.91 13.32 -44.46
CA TYR A 162 -37.97 13.57 -43.03
C TYR A 162 -39.40 13.74 -42.46
N PRO A 163 -40.37 14.36 -43.17
CA PRO A 163 -41.74 14.42 -42.68
C PRO A 163 -42.37 13.05 -42.46
N LYS A 164 -42.06 12.06 -43.32
CA LYS A 164 -42.54 10.68 -43.17
C LYS A 164 -41.84 9.96 -42.01
N LEU A 165 -40.58 10.28 -41.74
CA LEU A 165 -39.83 9.72 -40.62
C LEU A 165 -40.43 10.09 -39.26
N LEU A 166 -40.96 11.31 -39.13
CA LEU A 166 -41.66 11.77 -37.91
C LEU A 166 -42.99 11.03 -37.65
N GLN A 167 -43.50 10.28 -38.62
CA GLN A 167 -44.69 9.46 -38.46
C GLN A 167 -44.35 8.02 -38.05
N GLN A 168 -43.06 7.67 -37.96
CA GLN A 168 -42.57 6.34 -37.60
C GLN A 168 -42.04 6.37 -36.16
N PRO A 169 -42.79 5.86 -35.16
CA PRO A 169 -42.38 5.92 -33.76
C PRO A 169 -41.02 5.28 -33.48
N PHE A 170 -40.67 4.21 -34.21
CA PHE A 170 -39.38 3.54 -34.06
C PHE A 170 -38.22 4.37 -34.57
N ALA A 171 -38.39 5.12 -35.66
CA ALA A 171 -37.35 6.01 -36.14
C ALA A 171 -37.05 7.12 -35.11
N ILE A 172 -38.09 7.65 -34.45
CA ILE A 172 -37.94 8.64 -33.38
C ILE A 172 -37.19 8.03 -32.18
N LEU A 173 -37.60 6.85 -31.72
CA LEU A 173 -36.94 6.17 -30.61
C LEU A 173 -35.49 5.79 -30.93
N GLY A 174 -35.22 5.33 -32.16
CA GLY A 174 -33.87 5.02 -32.60
C GLY A 174 -32.98 6.26 -32.69
N ALA A 175 -33.53 7.40 -33.15
CA ALA A 175 -32.82 8.68 -33.14
C ALA A 175 -32.52 9.16 -31.71
N VAL A 176 -33.44 8.98 -30.77
CA VAL A 176 -33.22 9.27 -29.34
C VAL A 176 -32.09 8.38 -28.78
N ASP A 177 -32.07 7.09 -29.11
CA ASP A 177 -31.01 6.18 -28.65
C ASP A 177 -29.64 6.56 -29.23
N LEU A 178 -29.57 6.98 -30.50
CA LEU A 178 -28.33 7.50 -31.09
C LEU A 178 -27.88 8.83 -30.45
N PHE A 179 -28.83 9.70 -30.10
CA PHE A 179 -28.51 10.91 -29.35
C PHE A 179 -27.95 10.57 -27.97
N LEU A 180 -28.58 9.66 -27.22
CA LEU A 180 -28.09 9.18 -25.93
C LEU A 180 -26.73 8.49 -26.05
N PHE A 181 -26.50 7.72 -27.12
CA PHE A 181 -25.19 7.14 -27.44
C PHE A 181 -24.11 8.22 -27.58
N ILE A 182 -24.37 9.29 -28.33
CA ILE A 182 -23.42 10.41 -28.49
C ILE A 182 -23.14 11.08 -27.14
N VAL A 183 -24.19 11.36 -26.35
CA VAL A 183 -24.03 11.95 -25.01
C VAL A 183 -23.21 11.03 -24.09
N MET A 184 -23.37 9.71 -24.23
CA MET A 184 -22.60 8.72 -23.48
C MET A 184 -21.15 8.58 -23.95
N LEU A 185 -20.86 8.80 -25.24
CA LEU A 185 -19.47 8.93 -25.72
C LEU A 185 -18.76 10.14 -25.08
N LEU A 186 -19.50 11.21 -24.80
CA LEU A 186 -19.02 12.37 -24.05
C LEU A 186 -18.93 12.12 -22.53
N GLN A 187 -19.26 10.90 -22.07
CA GLN A 187 -19.22 10.48 -20.66
C GLN A 187 -20.11 11.32 -19.72
N ALA A 188 -21.19 11.92 -20.26
CA ALA A 188 -22.09 12.78 -19.48
C ALA A 188 -23.07 11.95 -18.64
N VAL A 189 -22.60 11.43 -17.49
CA VAL A 189 -23.38 10.55 -16.59
C VAL A 189 -24.64 11.18 -15.98
N ALA A 190 -24.76 12.51 -16.01
CA ALA A 190 -25.97 13.22 -15.58
C ALA A 190 -27.22 12.82 -16.38
N ILE A 191 -27.06 12.24 -17.59
CA ILE A 191 -28.17 11.79 -18.43
C ILE A 191 -28.76 10.43 -18.00
N TYR A 192 -28.17 9.73 -17.03
CA TYR A 192 -28.61 8.39 -16.61
C TYR A 192 -30.11 8.27 -16.26
N PRO A 193 -30.76 9.25 -15.61
CA PRO A 193 -32.21 9.20 -15.40
C PRO A 193 -33.00 9.07 -16.70
N PHE A 194 -32.59 9.77 -17.77
CA PHE A 194 -33.22 9.66 -19.10
C PHE A 194 -32.95 8.30 -19.74
N ILE A 195 -31.73 7.77 -19.62
CA ILE A 195 -31.41 6.41 -20.11
C ILE A 195 -32.27 5.36 -19.41
N ARG A 196 -32.44 5.47 -18.09
CA ARG A 196 -33.29 4.56 -17.30
C ARG A 196 -34.77 4.67 -17.70
N PHE A 197 -35.27 5.88 -17.92
CA PHE A 197 -36.62 6.09 -18.45
C PHE A 197 -36.78 5.45 -19.83
N ARG A 198 -35.82 5.64 -20.73
CA ARG A 198 -35.82 5.04 -22.06
C ARG A 198 -35.77 3.52 -22.01
N ALA A 199 -35.00 2.95 -21.09
CA ALA A 199 -34.97 1.52 -20.82
C ALA A 199 -36.34 1.02 -20.32
N ALA A 200 -36.98 1.73 -19.40
CA ALA A 200 -38.33 1.38 -18.94
C ALA A 200 -39.35 1.44 -20.11
N LEU A 201 -39.25 2.43 -21.01
CA LEU A 201 -40.05 2.46 -22.23
C LEU A 201 -39.73 1.29 -23.17
N GLY A 202 -38.48 0.87 -23.31
CA GLY A 202 -38.13 -0.30 -24.12
C GLY A 202 -38.69 -1.60 -23.55
N ALA A 203 -38.61 -1.79 -22.22
CA ALA A 203 -39.17 -2.96 -21.57
C ALA A 203 -40.71 -2.95 -21.60
N GLY A 204 -41.34 -1.80 -21.39
CA GLY A 204 -42.80 -1.67 -21.37
C GLY A 204 -43.40 -1.55 -22.77
N PHE A 205 -43.17 -0.41 -23.44
CA PHE A 205 -43.80 -0.08 -24.72
C PHE A 205 -43.36 -1.01 -25.85
N LEU A 206 -42.05 -1.19 -26.09
CA LEU A 206 -41.60 -2.06 -27.20
C LEU A 206 -41.94 -3.53 -26.92
N GLY A 207 -41.72 -3.99 -25.68
CA GLY A 207 -42.09 -5.35 -25.28
C GLY A 207 -43.58 -5.65 -25.51
N LEU A 208 -44.47 -4.75 -25.06
CA LEU A 208 -45.91 -4.92 -25.26
C LEU A 208 -46.31 -4.78 -26.74
N PHE A 209 -45.69 -3.87 -27.50
CA PHE A 209 -45.98 -3.68 -28.91
C PHE A 209 -45.70 -4.95 -29.74
N PHE A 210 -44.52 -5.55 -29.60
CA PHE A 210 -44.19 -6.77 -30.35
C PHE A 210 -45.01 -7.98 -29.86
N PHE A 211 -45.31 -8.02 -28.56
CA PHE A 211 -46.14 -9.08 -28.00
C PHE A 211 -47.57 -9.05 -28.58
N THR A 212 -48.19 -7.88 -28.70
CA THR A 212 -49.54 -7.77 -29.28
C THR A 212 -49.57 -8.01 -30.79
N GLN A 213 -48.42 -7.92 -31.46
CA GLN A 213 -48.25 -8.33 -32.86
C GLN A 213 -48.01 -9.84 -33.05
N GLY A 214 -47.93 -10.60 -31.96
CA GLY A 214 -47.66 -12.04 -31.99
C GLY A 214 -46.17 -12.40 -32.10
N ASP A 215 -45.27 -11.41 -32.23
CA ASP A 215 -43.82 -11.64 -32.23
C ASP A 215 -43.27 -11.66 -30.80
N THR A 216 -43.44 -12.82 -30.16
CA THR A 216 -43.01 -13.04 -28.78
C THR A 216 -41.48 -13.02 -28.64
N HIS A 217 -40.74 -13.38 -29.69
CA HIS A 217 -39.28 -13.40 -29.64
C HIS A 217 -38.70 -12.00 -29.63
N THR A 218 -39.13 -11.14 -30.56
CA THR A 218 -38.69 -9.73 -30.60
C THR A 218 -39.12 -8.98 -29.34
N ALA A 219 -40.32 -9.26 -28.81
CA ALA A 219 -40.78 -8.73 -27.52
C ALA A 219 -39.84 -9.12 -26.35
N LEU A 220 -39.48 -10.40 -26.27
CA LEU A 220 -38.60 -10.88 -25.20
C LEU A 220 -37.22 -10.22 -25.29
N TYR A 221 -36.62 -10.18 -26.48
CA TYR A 221 -35.29 -9.60 -26.66
C TYR A 221 -35.27 -8.09 -26.42
N SER A 222 -36.34 -7.36 -26.80
CA SER A 222 -36.45 -5.93 -26.49
C SER A 222 -36.51 -5.67 -24.99
N VAL A 223 -37.21 -6.53 -24.24
CA VAL A 223 -37.28 -6.47 -22.77
C VAL A 223 -35.92 -6.77 -22.15
N VAL A 224 -35.30 -7.88 -22.54
CA VAL A 224 -33.99 -8.31 -22.01
C VAL A 224 -32.91 -7.27 -22.28
N GLY A 225 -32.86 -6.74 -23.50
CA GLY A 225 -31.95 -5.66 -23.87
C GLY A 225 -32.18 -4.41 -23.03
N SER A 226 -33.44 -4.03 -22.81
CA SER A 226 -33.83 -2.86 -22.01
C SER A 226 -33.48 -3.01 -20.53
N VAL A 227 -33.65 -4.21 -19.96
CA VAL A 227 -33.21 -4.55 -18.61
C VAL A 227 -31.69 -4.38 -18.49
N GLY A 228 -30.94 -4.83 -19.50
CA GLY A 228 -29.49 -4.62 -19.59
C GLY A 228 -29.10 -3.13 -19.59
N ILE A 229 -29.78 -2.30 -20.40
CA ILE A 229 -29.56 -0.84 -20.40
C ILE A 229 -29.81 -0.28 -19.00
N TYR A 230 -30.94 -0.60 -18.36
CA TYR A 230 -31.28 -0.05 -17.05
C TYR A 230 -30.20 -0.35 -16.02
N PHE A 231 -29.85 -1.63 -15.85
CA PHE A 231 -28.89 -2.04 -14.82
C PHE A 231 -27.45 -1.62 -15.13
N SER A 232 -27.10 -1.37 -16.39
CA SER A 232 -25.78 -0.86 -16.76
C SER A 232 -25.52 0.56 -16.21
N THR A 233 -26.58 1.28 -15.84
CA THR A 233 -26.48 2.60 -15.19
C THR A 233 -26.54 2.54 -13.66
N VAL A 234 -26.73 1.35 -13.07
CA VAL A 234 -26.97 1.17 -11.63
C VAL A 234 -25.83 0.41 -10.96
N PHE A 235 -25.37 -0.68 -11.56
CA PHE A 235 -24.39 -1.55 -10.92
C PHE A 235 -22.96 -1.08 -11.12
N THR A 236 -22.18 -1.15 -10.03
CA THR A 236 -20.74 -0.83 -9.99
C THR A 236 -19.89 -2.00 -9.49
N ASN A 237 -20.51 -3.10 -9.05
CA ASN A 237 -19.83 -4.34 -8.75
C ASN A 237 -19.44 -5.06 -10.05
N LEU A 238 -18.18 -5.46 -10.18
CA LEU A 238 -17.64 -6.09 -11.39
C LEU A 238 -18.48 -7.27 -11.90
N PHE A 239 -18.91 -8.17 -11.01
CA PHE A 239 -19.71 -9.33 -11.42
C PHE A 239 -21.05 -8.89 -12.03
N ALA A 240 -21.75 -7.98 -11.34
CA ALA A 240 -23.03 -7.45 -11.80
C ALA A 240 -22.87 -6.64 -13.10
N VAL A 241 -21.77 -5.89 -13.26
CA VAL A 241 -21.44 -5.16 -14.49
C VAL A 241 -21.25 -6.11 -15.66
N ILE A 242 -20.46 -7.18 -15.50
CA ILE A 242 -20.21 -8.14 -16.58
C ILE A 242 -21.50 -8.85 -16.98
N VAL A 243 -22.27 -9.35 -16.01
CA VAL A 243 -23.54 -10.03 -16.27
C VAL A 243 -24.50 -9.11 -17.01
N THR A 244 -24.62 -7.86 -16.56
CA THR A 244 -25.51 -6.87 -17.18
C THR A 244 -25.05 -6.50 -18.58
N ALA A 245 -23.75 -6.35 -18.82
CA ALA A 245 -23.21 -6.09 -20.14
C ALA A 245 -23.53 -7.22 -21.12
N VAL A 246 -23.33 -8.48 -20.71
CA VAL A 246 -23.66 -9.66 -21.53
C VAL A 246 -25.16 -9.71 -21.84
N ILE A 247 -26.01 -9.51 -20.82
CA ILE A 247 -27.47 -9.50 -20.99
C ILE A 247 -27.92 -8.37 -21.91
N GLY A 248 -27.38 -7.16 -21.74
CA GLY A 248 -27.77 -6.00 -22.53
C GLY A 248 -27.30 -6.09 -23.98
N ILE A 249 -26.04 -6.45 -24.21
CA ILE A 249 -25.47 -6.60 -25.56
C ILE A 249 -26.13 -7.79 -26.27
N GLY A 250 -26.28 -8.93 -25.58
CA GLY A 250 -26.95 -10.10 -26.13
C GLY A 250 -28.43 -9.83 -26.42
N GLY A 251 -29.15 -9.22 -25.49
CA GLY A 251 -30.56 -8.87 -25.65
C GLY A 251 -30.80 -7.90 -26.80
N MET A 252 -30.06 -6.78 -26.86
CA MET A 252 -30.21 -5.83 -27.97
C MET A 252 -29.64 -6.35 -29.30
N GLY A 253 -28.59 -7.17 -29.27
CA GLY A 253 -28.07 -7.84 -30.46
C GLY A 253 -29.08 -8.81 -31.07
N MET A 254 -29.74 -9.62 -30.24
CA MET A 254 -30.80 -10.52 -30.68
C MET A 254 -32.04 -9.77 -31.14
N PHE A 255 -32.41 -8.68 -30.45
CA PHE A 255 -33.49 -7.79 -30.88
C PHE A 255 -33.20 -7.18 -32.27
N ALA A 256 -31.98 -6.68 -32.49
CA ALA A 256 -31.57 -6.16 -33.78
C ALA A 256 -31.64 -7.24 -34.87
N TRP A 257 -31.21 -8.46 -34.55
CA TRP A 257 -31.26 -9.58 -35.47
C TRP A 257 -32.70 -9.98 -35.83
N THR A 258 -33.63 -10.01 -34.88
CA THR A 258 -35.02 -10.36 -35.19
C THR A 258 -35.71 -9.27 -35.99
N VAL A 259 -35.50 -7.99 -35.68
CA VAL A 259 -36.07 -6.85 -36.44
C VAL A 259 -35.56 -6.78 -37.87
N LEU A 260 -34.31 -7.20 -38.13
CA LEU A 260 -33.75 -7.23 -39.49
C LEU A 260 -34.25 -8.40 -40.34
N ASN A 261 -34.76 -9.46 -39.71
CA ASN A 261 -35.23 -10.68 -40.39
C ASN A 261 -36.75 -10.86 -40.31
N SER A 262 -37.47 -9.91 -39.71
CA SER A 262 -38.94 -9.89 -39.58
C SER A 262 -39.63 -9.37 -40.83
#